data_AF-A0AA39XPV8-F1
#
_entry.id   AF-A0AA39XPV8-F1
#
_cell.length_a   1.000
_cell.length_b   1.000
_cell.length_c   1.000
_cell.angle_alpha   90.00
_cell.angle_beta   90.00
_cell.angle_gamma   90.00
#
_symmetry.space_group_name_H-M   'P 1'
#
loop_
_entity.id
_entity.type
_entity.pdbx_description
1 polymer ?
#
loop_
_entity_poly.entity_id
_entity_poly.type
_entity_poly.pdbx_seq_one_letter_code
_entity_poly.pdbx_strand_id
1 'polypeptide(L)'
;MTLTDRDDIAIAQLVFYIPAGGAATFLCFRHGFKKSASWNDFMAKPRLPGLVFKSLDLLSLVGLVIGTVGGIQASKSTDRLTTVDPKSKAAVAIFLAIFVFDVLILGYLAVSMSRIEASERRILPGVAASFPFVFVRLLYAMIYDFSGDQDFNSITGSIAIYVCMSVVMEFIAVIICLVMGFSLRVRRKKDEAEKTPA
;
A
#
# COMPACT_ATOMS: atom_id res chain seq x y z
N MET A 1 28.73 19.29 -11.87
CA MET A 1 27.59 18.35 -11.88
C MET A 1 26.56 18.91 -10.91
N THR A 2 25.58 19.62 -11.43
CA THR A 2 24.42 20.07 -10.65
C THR A 2 23.53 18.85 -10.44
N LEU A 3 23.18 18.54 -9.19
CA LEU A 3 22.12 17.57 -8.91
C LEU A 3 20.88 18.01 -9.70
N THR A 4 20.27 17.08 -10.44
CA THR A 4 19.02 17.37 -11.12
C THR A 4 17.93 17.43 -10.04
N ASP A 5 16.94 18.29 -10.16
CA ASP A 5 15.82 18.39 -9.19
C ASP A 5 15.17 17.01 -8.87
N ARG A 6 15.23 16.06 -9.81
CA ARG A 6 14.76 14.68 -9.63
C ARG A 6 15.65 13.83 -8.73
N ASP A 7 16.96 14.05 -8.77
CA ASP A 7 17.91 13.35 -7.91
C ASP A 7 17.66 13.74 -6.45
N ASP A 8 17.40 15.02 -6.19
CA ASP A 8 17.03 15.54 -4.87
C ASP A 8 15.72 14.92 -4.35
N ILE A 9 14.71 14.76 -5.23
CA ILE A 9 13.45 14.08 -4.89
C ILE A 9 13.69 12.61 -4.53
N ALA A 10 14.51 11.89 -5.30
CA ALA A 10 14.84 10.49 -5.04
C ALA A 10 15.56 10.32 -3.68
N ILE A 11 16.49 11.23 -3.36
CA ILE A 11 17.17 11.27 -2.06
C ILE A 11 16.14 11.52 -0.94
N ALA A 12 15.23 12.48 -1.12
CA ALA A 12 14.20 12.79 -0.14
C ALA A 12 13.27 11.59 0.13
N GLN A 13 12.86 10.87 -0.91
CA GLN A 13 12.10 9.62 -0.78
C GLN A 13 12.86 8.59 0.04
N LEU A 14 14.13 8.35 -0.27
CA LEU A 14 14.94 7.37 0.44
C LEU A 14 15.09 7.71 1.93
N VAL A 15 15.35 8.98 2.25
CA VAL A 15 15.44 9.48 3.64
C VAL A 15 14.11 9.32 4.38
N PHE A 16 12.97 9.45 3.71
CA PHE A 16 11.66 9.23 4.31
C PHE A 16 11.33 7.73 4.48
N TYR A 17 11.65 6.89 3.49
CA TYR A 17 11.30 5.47 3.49
C TYR A 17 12.13 4.61 4.44
N ILE A 18 13.39 4.95 4.69
CA ILE A 18 14.23 4.22 5.65
C ILE A 18 13.60 4.19 7.07
N PRO A 19 13.29 5.34 7.70
CA PRO A 19 12.68 5.36 9.02
C PRO A 19 11.24 4.84 8.99
N ALA A 20 10.46 5.12 7.93
CA ALA A 20 9.11 4.59 7.77
C ALA A 20 9.10 3.06 7.71
N GLY A 21 10.03 2.47 6.94
CA GLY A 21 10.23 1.03 6.84
C GLY A 21 10.64 0.42 8.18
N GLY A 22 11.60 1.04 8.87
CA GLY A 22 11.99 0.63 10.22
C GLY A 22 10.82 0.66 11.22
N ALA A 23 10.00 1.70 11.18
CA ALA A 23 8.80 1.82 12.01
C ALA A 23 7.76 0.74 11.68
N ALA A 24 7.51 0.46 10.40
CA ALA A 24 6.62 -0.62 9.96
C ALA A 24 7.14 -1.99 10.41
N THR A 25 8.43 -2.27 10.22
CA THR A 25 9.07 -3.50 10.71
C THR A 25 8.93 -3.64 12.22
N PHE A 26 9.20 -2.57 12.97
CA PHE A 26 9.02 -2.54 14.43
C PHE A 26 7.57 -2.81 14.83
N LEU A 27 6.59 -2.23 14.12
CA LEU A 27 5.17 -2.50 14.34
C LEU A 27 4.83 -3.98 14.11
N CYS A 28 5.33 -4.59 13.04
CA CYS A 28 5.15 -6.01 12.76
C CYS A 28 5.75 -6.88 13.89
N PHE A 29 6.94 -6.53 14.40
CA PHE A 29 7.52 -7.22 15.54
C PHE A 29 6.72 -7.02 16.84
N ARG A 30 6.24 -5.80 17.11
CA ARG A 30 5.48 -5.44 18.32
C ARG A 30 4.09 -6.08 18.36
N HIS A 31 3.41 -6.20 17.22
CA HIS A 31 2.08 -6.78 17.12
C HIS A 31 2.08 -8.30 17.18
N GLY A 32 3.27 -8.91 17.26
CA GLY A 32 3.45 -10.32 17.48
C GLY A 32 3.16 -11.12 16.23
N PHE A 33 4.21 -11.60 15.58
CA PHE A 33 4.13 -12.80 14.76
C PHE A 33 3.76 -14.00 15.64
N LYS A 34 2.50 -14.12 16.07
CA LYS A 34 1.94 -15.44 16.35
C LYS A 34 1.76 -16.13 15.00
N LYS A 35 2.84 -16.76 14.52
CA LYS A 35 2.93 -17.71 13.40
C LYS A 35 2.00 -17.39 12.21
N SER A 36 2.40 -16.48 11.32
CA SER A 36 1.73 -16.33 10.01
C SER A 36 2.09 -17.45 8.99
N ALA A 37 2.89 -18.43 9.41
CA ALA A 37 3.25 -19.62 8.65
C ALA A 37 2.95 -20.90 9.45
N SER A 38 1.70 -21.36 9.37
CA SER A 38 1.44 -22.79 9.32
C SER A 38 0.81 -23.06 7.96
N TRP A 39 1.63 -23.42 6.97
CA TRP A 39 1.17 -24.08 5.74
C TRP A 39 0.28 -25.32 6.05
N ASN A 40 0.40 -25.87 7.27
CA ASN A 40 -0.42 -26.98 7.73
C ASN A 40 -1.81 -26.56 8.28
N ASP A 41 -1.99 -25.31 8.76
CA ASP A 41 -3.32 -24.78 9.15
C ASP A 41 -4.12 -24.30 7.93
N PHE A 42 -3.41 -23.92 6.86
CA PHE A 42 -3.93 -23.48 5.58
C PHE A 42 -4.85 -24.52 4.91
N MET A 43 -4.59 -25.81 5.09
CA MET A 43 -5.42 -26.89 4.56
C MET A 43 -6.55 -27.30 5.52
N ALA A 44 -6.49 -26.95 6.80
CA ALA A 44 -7.34 -27.56 7.82
C ALA A 44 -8.64 -26.79 8.09
N LYS A 45 -8.67 -25.45 7.97
CA LYS A 45 -9.88 -24.64 8.21
C LYS A 45 -9.87 -23.31 7.42
N PRO A 46 -10.56 -23.21 6.28
CA PRO A 46 -10.75 -21.93 5.62
C PRO A 46 -11.77 -21.06 6.38
N ARG A 47 -11.30 -20.16 7.23
CA ARG A 47 -12.10 -18.98 7.59
C ARG A 47 -12.05 -18.02 6.40
N LEU A 48 -13.11 -18.02 5.58
CA LEU A 48 -13.32 -17.20 4.38
C LEU A 48 -12.69 -15.78 4.41
N PRO A 49 -12.83 -14.94 5.46
CA PRO A 49 -12.21 -13.61 5.46
C PRO A 49 -10.68 -13.65 5.42
N GLY A 50 -10.04 -14.61 6.11
CA GLY A 50 -8.57 -14.70 6.16
C GLY A 50 -7.94 -15.13 4.84
N LEU A 51 -8.66 -15.93 4.04
CA LEU A 51 -8.19 -16.36 2.72
C LEU A 51 -8.19 -15.19 1.73
N VAL A 52 -9.25 -14.36 1.73
CA VAL A 52 -9.35 -13.21 0.83
C VAL A 52 -8.22 -12.21 1.08
N PHE A 53 -7.98 -11.82 2.34
CA PHE A 53 -6.90 -10.89 2.67
C PHE A 53 -5.52 -11.44 2.32
N LYS A 54 -5.29 -12.74 2.50
CA LYS A 54 -4.00 -13.37 2.18
C LYS A 54 -3.76 -13.50 0.67
N SER A 55 -4.82 -13.74 -0.10
CA SER A 55 -4.76 -13.72 -1.56
C SER A 55 -4.43 -12.33 -2.10
N LEU A 56 -4.99 -11.27 -1.49
CA LEU A 56 -4.70 -9.88 -1.87
C LEU A 56 -3.24 -9.51 -1.56
N ASP A 57 -2.72 -9.93 -0.41
CA ASP A 57 -1.31 -9.71 -0.05
C ASP A 57 -0.36 -10.39 -1.05
N LEU A 58 -0.65 -11.64 -1.42
CA LEU A 58 0.12 -12.37 -2.43
C LEU A 58 0.02 -11.71 -3.81
N LEU A 59 -1.17 -11.26 -4.20
CA LEU A 59 -1.39 -10.59 -5.49
C LEU A 59 -0.66 -9.25 -5.55
N SER A 60 -0.65 -8.49 -4.45
CA SER A 60 0.10 -7.25 -4.31
C SER A 60 1.61 -7.48 -4.43
N LEU A 61 2.13 -8.55 -3.82
CA LEU A 61 3.52 -8.95 -3.95
C LEU A 61 3.88 -9.26 -5.41
N VAL A 62 3.03 -10.00 -6.12
CA VAL A 62 3.22 -10.30 -7.55
C VAL A 62 3.19 -9.02 -8.38
N GLY A 63 2.23 -8.12 -8.14
CA GLY A 63 2.14 -6.81 -8.79
C GLY A 63 3.41 -5.97 -8.59
N LEU A 64 3.95 -5.95 -7.37
CA LEU A 64 5.19 -5.24 -7.04
C LEU A 64 6.41 -5.79 -7.79
N VAL A 65 6.56 -7.12 -7.85
CA VAL A 65 7.65 -7.76 -8.59
C VAL A 65 7.55 -7.42 -10.09
N ILE A 66 6.38 -7.53 -10.69
CA ILE A 66 6.19 -7.22 -12.12
C ILE A 66 6.44 -5.73 -12.37
N GLY A 67 5.94 -4.85 -11.49
CA GLY A 67 6.13 -3.40 -11.61
C GLY A 67 7.59 -2.98 -11.50
N THR A 68 8.34 -3.56 -10.57
CA THR A 68 9.79 -3.29 -10.44
C THR A 68 10.58 -3.80 -11.64
N VAL A 69 10.28 -5.01 -12.16
CA VAL A 69 10.90 -5.53 -13.39
C VAL A 69 10.55 -4.65 -14.60
N GLY A 70 9.30 -4.22 -14.72
CA GLY A 70 8.85 -3.29 -15.76
C GLY A 70 9.58 -1.96 -15.71
N GLY A 71 9.71 -1.36 -14.52
CA GLY A 71 10.44 -0.10 -14.33
C GLY A 71 11.93 -0.20 -14.65
N ILE A 72 12.60 -1.28 -14.25
CA ILE A 72 14.03 -1.50 -14.56
C ILE A 72 14.24 -1.68 -16.07
N GLN A 73 13.33 -2.38 -16.75
CA GLN A 73 13.40 -2.59 -18.19
C GLN A 73 13.19 -1.27 -18.95
N ALA A 74 12.16 -0.50 -18.58
CA ALA A 74 11.90 0.83 -19.13
C ALA A 74 13.07 1.80 -18.93
N SER A 75 13.82 1.67 -17.83
CA SER A 75 14.99 2.52 -17.57
C SER A 75 16.19 2.22 -18.49
N LYS A 76 16.30 1.01 -19.04
CA LYS A 76 17.45 0.59 -19.88
C LYS A 76 17.22 0.79 -21.37
N SER A 77 15.97 0.87 -21.80
CA SER A 77 15.62 1.07 -23.21
C SER A 77 16.05 2.46 -23.68
N THR A 78 16.98 2.51 -24.66
CA THR A 78 17.48 3.75 -25.29
C THR A 78 16.37 4.49 -26.06
N ASP A 79 15.35 3.76 -26.52
CA ASP A 79 14.17 4.28 -27.19
C ASP A 79 13.13 4.76 -26.15
N ARG A 80 13.48 5.81 -25.42
CA ARG A 80 12.70 6.38 -24.31
C ARG A 80 11.37 7.01 -24.71
N LEU A 81 11.01 6.97 -26.00
CA LEU A 81 10.02 7.87 -26.56
C LEU A 81 8.69 7.21 -26.98
N THR A 82 8.61 5.89 -27.15
CA THR A 82 7.39 5.29 -27.75
C THR A 82 6.94 3.91 -27.26
N THR A 83 7.78 3.11 -26.59
CA THR A 83 7.38 1.75 -26.19
C THR A 83 7.13 1.66 -24.70
N VAL A 84 5.89 1.91 -24.28
CA VAL A 84 5.47 1.54 -22.92
C VAL A 84 5.53 0.01 -22.83
N ASP A 85 6.43 -0.51 -22.01
CA ASP A 85 6.62 -1.95 -21.85
C ASP A 85 5.30 -2.61 -21.40
N PRO A 86 4.83 -3.68 -22.07
CA PRO A 86 3.57 -4.33 -21.74
C PRO A 86 3.55 -4.87 -20.30
N LYS A 87 4.73 -5.09 -19.71
CA LYS A 87 4.89 -5.51 -18.31
C LYS A 87 4.54 -4.42 -17.31
N SER A 88 4.87 -3.15 -17.60
CA SER A 88 4.49 -2.02 -16.73
C SER A 88 2.97 -1.85 -16.72
N LYS A 89 2.35 -1.88 -17.91
CA LYS A 89 0.89 -1.83 -18.06
C LYS A 89 0.19 -2.95 -17.29
N ALA A 90 0.74 -4.17 -17.34
CA ALA A 90 0.20 -5.31 -16.61
C ALA A 90 0.27 -5.10 -15.09
N ALA A 91 1.37 -4.54 -14.57
CA ALA A 91 1.49 -4.22 -13.15
C ALA A 91 0.45 -3.18 -12.70
N VAL A 92 0.28 -2.10 -13.48
CA VAL A 92 -0.72 -1.06 -13.17
C VAL A 92 -2.14 -1.63 -13.18
N ALA A 93 -2.47 -2.51 -14.14
CA ALA A 93 -3.77 -3.19 -14.18
C ALA A 93 -4.01 -4.08 -12.95
N ILE A 94 -2.98 -4.81 -12.48
CA ILE A 94 -3.07 -5.62 -11.25
C ILE A 94 -3.30 -4.73 -10.02
N PHE A 95 -2.54 -3.63 -9.88
CA PHE A 95 -2.71 -2.72 -8.75
C PHE A 95 -4.08 -2.01 -8.76
N LEU A 96 -4.61 -1.67 -9.93
CA LEU A 96 -5.96 -1.13 -10.06
C LEU A 96 -7.01 -2.16 -9.60
N ALA A 97 -6.88 -3.42 -10.03
CA ALA A 97 -7.79 -4.48 -9.61
C ALA A 97 -7.76 -4.67 -8.08
N ILE A 98 -6.56 -4.73 -7.49
CA ILE A 98 -6.39 -4.83 -6.03
C ILE A 98 -7.09 -3.66 -5.33
N PHE A 99 -6.88 -2.42 -5.80
CA PHE A 99 -7.51 -1.25 -5.20
C PHE A 99 -9.04 -1.29 -5.25
N VAL A 100 -9.61 -1.73 -6.37
CA VAL A 100 -11.08 -1.91 -6.48
C VAL A 100 -11.56 -2.97 -5.50
N PHE A 101 -10.86 -4.10 -5.38
CA PHE A 101 -11.20 -5.14 -4.40
C PHE A 101 -11.10 -4.63 -2.95
N ASP A 102 -10.06 -3.86 -2.62
CA ASP A 102 -9.88 -3.25 -1.30
C ASP A 102 -11.02 -2.28 -0.99
N VAL A 103 -11.48 -1.48 -1.96
CA VAL A 103 -12.62 -0.57 -1.81
C VAL A 103 -13.90 -1.35 -1.54
N LEU A 104 -14.13 -2.44 -2.27
CA LEU A 104 -15.32 -3.28 -2.09
C LEU A 104 -15.32 -3.97 -0.71
N ILE A 105 -14.18 -4.50 -0.27
CA ILE A 105 -14.04 -5.14 1.04
C ILE A 105 -14.21 -4.11 2.15
N LEU A 106 -13.59 -2.94 2.01
CA LEU A 106 -13.73 -1.81 2.94
C LEU A 106 -15.19 -1.36 3.03
N GLY A 107 -15.88 -1.23 1.90
CA GLY A 107 -17.30 -0.87 1.84
C GLY A 107 -18.20 -1.93 2.48
N TYR A 108 -17.97 -3.21 2.18
CA TYR A 108 -18.69 -4.32 2.80
C TYR A 108 -18.49 -4.36 4.33
N LEU A 109 -17.26 -4.14 4.78
CA LEU A 109 -16.92 -4.08 6.20
C LEU A 109 -17.52 -2.84 6.87
N ALA A 110 -17.59 -1.71 6.16
CA ALA A 110 -18.20 -0.47 6.64
C ALA A 110 -19.72 -0.59 6.82
N VAL A 111 -20.41 -1.31 5.94
CA VAL A 111 -21.85 -1.60 6.09
C VAL A 111 -22.08 -2.64 7.21
N SER A 112 -21.16 -3.59 7.38
CA SER A 112 -21.24 -4.62 8.42
C SER A 112 -20.79 -4.13 9.80
N MET A 113 -20.30 -2.88 9.90
CA MET A 113 -19.73 -2.25 11.09
C MET A 113 -20.66 -2.24 12.31
N SER A 114 -21.98 -2.34 12.10
CA SER A 114 -22.99 -2.40 13.17
C SER A 114 -22.96 -3.70 13.99
N ARG A 115 -22.28 -4.75 13.51
CA ARG A 115 -22.12 -6.04 14.20
C ARG A 115 -20.74 -6.26 14.83
N ILE A 116 -19.83 -5.31 14.69
CA ILE A 116 -18.42 -5.43 15.08
C ILE A 116 -18.18 -4.71 16.41
N GLU A 117 -17.34 -5.30 17.26
CA GLU A 117 -16.91 -4.68 18.52
C GLU A 117 -16.40 -3.24 18.30
N ALA A 118 -16.76 -2.33 19.22
CA ALA A 118 -16.40 -0.91 19.13
C ALA A 118 -14.88 -0.65 19.04
N SER A 119 -14.06 -1.64 19.41
CA SER A 119 -12.59 -1.61 19.34
C SER A 119 -12.05 -1.71 17.89
N GLU A 120 -12.59 -2.60 17.05
CA GLU A 120 -12.15 -2.81 15.67
C GLU A 120 -12.72 -1.74 14.71
N ARG A 121 -13.88 -1.18 15.08
CA ARG A 121 -14.55 -0.10 14.35
C ARG A 121 -13.68 1.14 14.12
N ARG A 122 -12.71 1.41 15.00
CA ARG A 122 -11.87 2.62 14.93
C ARG A 122 -10.79 2.57 13.85
N ILE A 123 -10.46 1.39 13.35
CA ILE A 123 -9.40 1.16 12.36
C ILE A 123 -9.88 1.51 10.96
N LEU A 124 -11.13 1.14 10.68
CA LEU A 124 -11.75 1.27 9.37
C LEU A 124 -11.77 2.70 8.80
N PRO A 125 -12.17 3.76 9.56
CA PRO A 125 -12.14 5.12 9.01
C PRO A 125 -10.72 5.62 8.75
N GLY A 126 -9.72 5.16 9.51
CA GLY A 126 -8.33 5.53 9.28
C GLY A 126 -7.76 4.88 8.01
N VAL A 127 -8.13 3.63 7.74
CA VAL A 127 -7.81 2.96 6.48
C VAL A 127 -8.54 3.63 5.31
N ALA A 128 -9.84 3.94 5.46
CA ALA A 128 -10.61 4.66 4.44
C ALA A 128 -10.01 6.04 4.10
N ALA A 129 -9.36 6.70 5.06
CA ALA A 129 -8.71 7.99 4.84
C ALA A 129 -7.48 7.92 3.91
N SER A 130 -6.79 6.76 3.78
CA SER A 130 -5.64 6.63 2.89
C SER A 130 -6.04 6.36 1.43
N PHE A 131 -7.23 5.82 1.20
CA PHE A 131 -7.73 5.42 -0.12
C PHE A 131 -7.76 6.55 -1.16
N PRO A 132 -8.21 7.79 -0.87
CA PRO A 132 -8.15 8.86 -1.87
C PRO A 132 -6.72 9.17 -2.33
N PHE A 133 -5.74 9.07 -1.44
CA PHE A 133 -4.33 9.32 -1.78
C PHE A 133 -3.75 8.21 -2.67
N VAL A 134 -4.07 6.95 -2.35
CA VAL A 134 -3.70 5.79 -3.18
C VAL A 134 -4.37 5.87 -4.56
N PHE A 135 -5.62 6.32 -4.62
CA PHE A 135 -6.34 6.50 -5.88
C PHE A 135 -5.67 7.53 -6.81
N VAL A 136 -5.29 8.70 -6.28
CA VAL A 136 -4.58 9.72 -7.08
C VAL A 136 -3.26 9.16 -7.63
N ARG A 137 -2.52 8.39 -6.82
CA ARG A 137 -1.30 7.72 -7.27
C ARG A 137 -1.56 6.70 -8.38
N LEU A 138 -2.62 5.91 -8.27
CA LEU A 138 -3.01 4.95 -9.33
C LEU A 138 -3.48 5.64 -10.60
N LEU A 139 -4.18 6.77 -10.49
CA LEU A 139 -4.55 7.58 -11.65
C LEU A 139 -3.32 8.11 -12.38
N TYR A 140 -2.34 8.64 -11.64
CA TYR A 140 -1.08 9.07 -12.23
C TYR A 140 -0.37 7.93 -12.98
N ALA A 141 -0.30 6.74 -12.36
CA ALA A 141 0.28 5.55 -13.00
C ALA A 141 -0.48 5.12 -14.26
N MET A 142 -1.82 5.19 -14.25
CA MET A 142 -2.65 4.87 -15.41
C MET A 142 -2.47 5.88 -16.55
N ILE A 143 -2.48 7.18 -16.26
CA ILE A 143 -2.28 8.22 -17.28
C ILE A 143 -0.90 8.05 -17.91
N TYR A 144 0.13 7.81 -17.09
CA TYR A 144 1.48 7.53 -17.58
C TYR A 144 1.54 6.29 -18.50
N ASP A 145 1.04 5.14 -18.07
CA ASP A 145 1.19 3.87 -18.80
C ASP A 145 0.20 3.70 -19.97
N PHE A 146 -0.97 4.34 -19.92
CA PHE A 146 -2.03 4.17 -20.94
C PHE A 146 -2.22 5.39 -21.84
N SER A 147 -2.00 6.61 -21.37
CA SER A 147 -2.25 7.82 -22.17
C SER A 147 -1.10 8.13 -23.15
N GLY A 148 0.12 7.66 -22.88
CA GLY A 148 1.30 7.97 -23.70
C GLY A 148 1.65 9.46 -23.75
N ASP A 149 1.04 10.26 -22.87
CA ASP A 149 1.26 11.70 -22.78
C ASP A 149 2.58 11.98 -22.07
N GLN A 150 3.43 12.78 -22.70
CA GLN A 150 4.79 13.02 -22.23
C GLN A 150 4.82 13.91 -20.97
N ASP A 151 3.78 14.70 -20.74
CA ASP A 151 3.70 15.59 -19.57
C ASP A 151 3.57 14.82 -18.25
N PHE A 152 3.01 13.62 -18.30
CA PHE A 152 2.85 12.72 -17.14
C PHE A 152 4.03 11.76 -16.97
N ASN A 153 5.08 11.86 -17.80
CA ASN A 153 6.23 10.98 -17.71
C ASN A 153 7.01 11.19 -16.40
N SER A 154 7.24 10.12 -15.64
CA SER A 154 8.01 10.16 -14.40
C SER A 154 9.49 10.56 -14.59
N ILE A 155 10.04 10.34 -15.80
CA ILE A 155 11.44 10.59 -16.16
C ILE A 155 11.61 11.95 -16.85
N THR A 156 10.73 12.29 -17.79
CA THR A 156 10.88 13.50 -18.64
C THR A 156 9.76 14.53 -18.49
N GLY A 157 8.63 14.17 -17.87
CA GLY A 157 7.44 15.02 -17.75
C GLY A 157 7.54 16.08 -16.65
N SER A 158 6.45 16.78 -16.37
CA SER A 158 6.47 17.88 -15.40
C SER A 158 6.77 17.38 -13.98
N ILE A 159 7.84 17.93 -13.38
CA ILE A 159 8.27 17.60 -12.02
C ILE A 159 7.16 17.93 -11.02
N ALA A 160 6.44 19.04 -11.21
CA ALA A 160 5.37 19.46 -10.32
C ALA A 160 4.22 18.44 -10.26
N ILE A 161 3.81 17.90 -11.42
CA ILE A 161 2.74 16.90 -11.49
C ILE A 161 3.20 15.61 -10.83
N TYR A 162 4.42 15.15 -11.16
CA TYR A 162 5.02 13.96 -10.56
C TYR A 162 5.10 14.06 -9.03
N VAL A 163 5.62 15.16 -8.49
CA VAL A 163 5.76 15.36 -7.04
C VAL A 163 4.38 15.43 -6.38
N CYS A 164 3.46 16.25 -6.89
CA CYS A 164 2.16 16.45 -6.26
C CYS A 164 1.25 15.22 -6.32
N MET A 165 1.16 14.55 -7.46
CA MET A 165 0.21 13.44 -7.64
C MET A 165 0.78 12.08 -7.26
N SER A 166 2.10 11.89 -7.37
CA SER A 166 2.74 10.62 -7.05
C SER A 166 3.42 10.64 -5.69
N VAL A 167 4.40 11.53 -5.47
CA VAL A 167 5.29 11.49 -4.30
C VAL A 167 4.58 11.97 -3.03
N VAL A 168 3.94 13.13 -3.06
CA VAL A 168 3.25 13.73 -1.91
C VAL A 168 2.11 12.85 -1.44
N MET A 169 1.30 12.34 -2.38
CA MET A 169 0.19 11.43 -2.08
C MET A 169 0.69 10.14 -1.41
N GLU A 170 1.84 9.63 -1.85
CA GLU A 170 2.46 8.44 -1.25
C GLU A 170 2.90 8.69 0.19
N PHE A 171 3.57 9.81 0.46
CA PHE A 171 4.00 10.16 1.81
C PHE A 171 2.82 10.31 2.76
N ILE A 172 1.74 10.97 2.32
CA ILE A 172 0.53 11.14 3.13
C ILE A 172 -0.10 9.77 3.43
N ALA A 173 -0.24 8.91 2.42
CA ALA A 173 -0.79 7.56 2.60
C ALA A 173 0.05 6.74 3.59
N VAL A 174 1.37 6.79 3.49
CA VAL A 174 2.29 6.07 4.39
C VAL A 174 2.20 6.61 5.82
N ILE A 175 2.12 7.93 6.02
CA ILE A 175 1.96 8.53 7.34
C ILE A 175 0.64 8.07 7.97
N ILE A 176 -0.47 8.10 7.22
CA ILE A 176 -1.76 7.62 7.71
C ILE A 176 -1.67 6.15 8.12
N CYS A 177 -1.10 5.30 7.27
CA CYS A 177 -0.93 3.87 7.56
C CYS A 177 -0.07 3.62 8.81
N LEU A 178 1.05 4.35 8.96
CA LEU A 178 1.92 4.24 10.13
C LEU A 178 1.21 4.72 11.41
N VAL A 179 0.58 5.89 11.38
CA VAL A 179 -0.17 6.44 12.52
C VAL A 179 -1.26 5.49 12.96
N MET A 180 -2.01 4.90 12.01
CA MET A 180 -3.01 3.89 12.30
C MET A 180 -2.38 2.63 12.89
N GLY A 181 -1.27 2.14 12.32
CA GLY A 181 -0.50 1.01 12.84
C GLY A 181 -0.06 1.19 14.29
N PHE A 182 0.44 2.36 14.67
CA PHE A 182 0.79 2.68 16.07
C PHE A 182 -0.44 2.90 16.96
N SER A 183 -1.56 3.36 16.40
CA SER A 183 -2.81 3.62 17.13
C SER A 183 -3.56 2.33 17.51
N LEU A 184 -3.23 1.21 16.86
CA LEU A 184 -3.70 -0.13 17.24
C LEU A 184 -3.10 -0.55 18.60
N ARG A 185 -3.62 -0.02 19.70
CA ARG A 185 -3.28 -0.52 21.03
C ARG A 185 -3.85 -1.94 21.19
N VAL A 186 -2.95 -2.92 21.32
CA VAL A 186 -3.22 -4.23 21.93
C VAL A 186 -3.81 -3.99 23.31
N ARG A 187 -5.13 -3.99 23.42
CA ARG A 187 -5.83 -3.91 24.71
C ARG A 187 -5.98 -5.33 25.26
N ARG A 188 -4.85 -5.96 25.56
CA ARG A 188 -4.81 -7.22 26.31
C ARG A 188 -5.04 -6.91 27.78
N LYS A 189 -6.06 -7.56 28.37
CA LYS A 189 -6.48 -7.54 29.78
C LYS A 189 -6.99 -6.19 30.31
N LYS A 190 -8.28 -5.90 30.14
CA LYS A 190 -9.04 -5.30 31.26
C LYS A 190 -9.97 -6.30 31.96
N ASP A 191 -10.17 -7.48 31.37
CA ASP A 191 -11.14 -8.47 31.88
C ASP A 191 -10.54 -9.44 32.93
N GLU A 192 -9.24 -9.39 33.19
CA GLU A 192 -8.60 -10.21 34.24
C GLU A 192 -8.44 -9.48 35.58
N ALA A 193 -8.67 -8.16 35.64
CA ALA A 193 -8.67 -7.41 36.89
C ALA A 193 -10.05 -7.37 37.57
N GLU A 194 -11.10 -7.86 36.90
CA GLU A 194 -12.50 -7.82 37.36
C GLU A 194 -13.08 -9.23 37.60
N LYS A 195 -12.22 -10.22 37.88
CA LYS A 195 -12.63 -11.59 38.27
C LYS A 195 -12.02 -12.11 39.56
N THR A 196 -11.47 -11.23 40.39
CA THR A 196 -11.20 -11.55 41.79
C THR A 196 -12.18 -10.77 42.67
N PRO A 197 -13.42 -11.25 42.87
CA PRO A 197 -14.14 -10.91 44.09
C PRO A 197 -13.37 -11.53 45.27
N ALA A 198 -12.99 -10.66 46.21
CA ALA A 198 -12.50 -11.04 47.53
C ALA A 198 -13.61 -11.71 48.36
#